data_AF-A0A183TXC6-F1
#
_entry.id   AF-A0A183TXC6-F1
#
_cell.length_a   1.000
_cell.length_b   1.000
_cell.length_c   1.000
_cell.angle_alpha   90.00
_cell.angle_beta   90.00
_cell.angle_gamma   90.00
#
_symmetry.space_group_name_H-M   'P 1'
#
loop_
_entity.id
_entity.type
_entity.pdbx_description
1 polymer ?
#
loop_
_entity_poly.entity_id
_entity_poly.type
_entity_poly.pdbx_seq_one_letter_code
_entity_poly.pdbx_strand_id
1 'polypeptide(L)'
;MSSLPCEHEWELNRENIRPLRGGRNVHAINNVFGGAKVSIKEAESKFESDLIEAETSSDPLEICVKYVAWFEEHFPTGKQSHLYPMLTRIINKFGYREEYLNDERMLKMWFKLAENRGNANPEALFERAFTAGCCRQMAKFYIRWAEMREDMRDIEGARSILNQARDNGAVPLSLLNQAIDEFEMRQLRALSGTSAYSDDESAVSPSEPVRMALGGLTGLGRNLRTPAMRIASEVASGIQPGGQQRSPFAVFPVDATSKSGNAFLIFEGDEVFDEENALVPQDFGDDLARIEFAENSKQPTKWKEARITGIKKATSASAAAFEVRL
;
A
#
# COMPACT_ATOMS: atom_id res chain seq x y z
N MET A 1 -20.70 19.68 36.40
CA MET A 1 -21.18 18.27 36.45
C MET A 1 -20.63 17.60 35.21
N SER A 2 -19.51 16.88 35.33
CA SER A 2 -18.98 16.06 34.24
C SER A 2 -19.93 14.90 34.02
N SER A 3 -20.59 14.84 32.85
CA SER A 3 -21.35 13.68 32.45
C SER A 3 -20.43 12.47 32.47
N LEU A 4 -20.82 11.41 33.18
CA LEU A 4 -20.15 10.12 33.07
C LEU A 4 -20.09 9.74 31.56
N PRO A 5 -18.92 9.30 31.05
CA PRO A 5 -18.82 8.89 29.66
C PRO A 5 -19.84 7.78 29.42
N CYS A 6 -20.75 8.00 28.46
CA CYS A 6 -21.79 7.05 28.14
C CYS A 6 -21.14 5.74 27.67
N GLU A 7 -21.48 4.63 28.32
CA GLU A 7 -20.79 3.34 28.18
C GLU A 7 -20.91 2.74 26.75
N HIS A 8 -21.82 3.26 25.93
CA HIS A 8 -22.20 2.73 24.63
C HIS A 8 -21.88 3.67 23.45
N GLU A 9 -21.09 4.72 23.65
CA GLU A 9 -20.69 5.63 22.55
C GLU A 9 -19.98 4.91 21.40
N TRP A 10 -19.23 3.85 21.72
CA TRP A 10 -18.54 3.03 20.73
C TRP A 10 -19.50 2.34 19.75
N GLU A 11 -20.71 1.92 20.19
CA GLU A 11 -21.69 1.26 19.32
C GLU A 11 -22.27 2.24 18.29
N LEU A 12 -22.58 3.46 18.75
CA LEU A 12 -23.09 4.55 17.91
C LEU A 12 -22.06 5.01 16.87
N ASN A 13 -20.77 4.82 17.15
CA ASN A 13 -19.66 5.27 16.32
C ASN A 13 -18.86 4.13 15.68
N ARG A 14 -19.35 2.89 15.67
CA ARG A 14 -18.62 1.72 15.16
C ARG A 14 -18.11 1.88 13.72
N GLU A 15 -18.89 2.55 12.86
CA GLU A 15 -18.51 2.85 11.47
C GLU A 15 -17.38 3.89 11.37
N ASN A 16 -17.19 4.70 12.41
CA ASN A 16 -16.15 5.72 12.50
C ASN A 16 -14.88 5.21 13.20
N ILE A 17 -14.82 3.93 13.57
CA ILE A 17 -13.69 3.32 14.29
C ILE A 17 -12.89 2.46 13.32
N ARG A 18 -11.65 2.87 13.05
CA ARG A 18 -10.75 2.09 12.19
C ARG A 18 -10.37 0.78 12.90
N PRO A 19 -10.52 -0.40 12.25
CA PRO A 19 -10.05 -1.66 12.82
C PRO A 19 -8.51 -1.68 12.91
N LEU A 20 -7.98 -2.13 14.04
CA LEU A 20 -6.55 -2.33 14.27
C LEU A 20 -6.30 -3.81 14.59
N ARG A 21 -5.19 -4.37 14.12
CA ARG A 21 -4.83 -5.78 14.38
C ARG A 21 -4.68 -6.08 15.88
N GLY A 22 -4.22 -5.10 16.67
CA GLY A 22 -4.08 -5.21 18.12
C GLY A 22 -5.37 -4.90 18.92
N GLY A 23 -6.49 -4.62 18.25
CA GLY A 23 -7.71 -4.16 18.90
C GLY A 23 -7.62 -2.71 19.39
N ARG A 24 -8.62 -2.29 20.16
CA ARG A 24 -8.73 -0.94 20.74
C ARG A 24 -9.28 -1.00 22.17
N ASN A 25 -8.91 -0.02 22.97
CA ASN A 25 -9.46 0.14 24.30
C ASN A 25 -10.86 0.79 24.23
N VAL A 26 -11.89 0.05 24.67
CA VAL A 26 -13.29 0.50 24.65
C VAL A 26 -13.50 1.74 25.52
N HIS A 27 -12.83 1.82 26.67
CA HIS A 27 -12.93 2.98 27.56
C HIS A 27 -12.35 4.24 26.90
N ALA A 28 -11.22 4.12 26.21
CA ALA A 28 -10.63 5.22 25.45
C ALA A 28 -11.58 5.72 24.35
N ILE A 29 -12.23 4.79 23.63
CA ILE A 29 -13.22 5.13 22.60
C ILE A 29 -14.40 5.92 23.21
N ASN A 30 -14.98 5.43 24.31
CA ASN A 30 -16.10 6.10 24.97
C ASN A 30 -15.70 7.50 25.46
N ASN A 31 -14.49 7.67 25.98
CA ASN A 31 -13.98 8.97 26.40
C ASN A 31 -13.79 9.94 25.23
N VAL A 32 -13.34 9.47 24.07
CA VAL A 32 -13.10 10.32 22.90
C VAL A 32 -14.40 10.75 22.22
N PHE A 33 -15.40 9.87 22.16
CA PHE A 33 -16.70 10.20 21.57
C PHE A 33 -17.61 10.95 22.54
N GLY A 34 -17.55 10.64 23.84
CA GLY A 34 -18.34 11.31 24.88
C GLY A 34 -17.68 12.54 25.51
N GLY A 35 -16.41 12.85 25.18
CA GLY A 35 -15.62 13.89 25.82
C GLY A 35 -15.03 14.93 24.85
N ALA A 36 -14.07 15.71 25.35
CA ALA A 36 -13.38 16.72 24.55
C ALA A 36 -12.42 16.06 23.54
N LYS A 37 -12.61 16.37 22.25
CA LYS A 37 -11.75 15.86 21.17
C LYS A 37 -10.44 16.62 21.14
N VAL A 38 -9.33 15.88 21.18
CA VAL A 38 -7.98 16.43 21.01
C VAL A 38 -7.79 16.91 19.58
N SER A 39 -7.23 18.10 19.42
CA SER A 39 -6.93 18.65 18.09
C SER A 39 -5.63 18.06 17.52
N ILE A 40 -5.51 18.02 16.19
CA ILE A 40 -4.26 17.55 15.55
C ILE A 40 -3.06 18.42 15.96
N LYS A 41 -3.27 19.73 16.13
CA LYS A 41 -2.22 20.65 16.57
C LYS A 41 -1.73 20.34 17.98
N GLU A 42 -2.64 19.98 18.88
CA GLU A 42 -2.27 19.51 20.22
C GLU A 42 -1.48 18.21 20.16
N ALA A 43 -1.90 17.27 19.31
CA ALA A 43 -1.18 16.02 19.12
C ALA A 43 0.23 16.22 18.55
N GLU A 44 0.40 17.13 17.58
CA GLU A 44 1.70 17.52 17.03
C GLU A 44 2.57 18.22 18.07
N SER A 45 2.01 19.15 18.85
CA SER A 45 2.75 19.80 19.94
C SER A 45 3.19 18.81 21.01
N LYS A 46 2.34 17.84 21.35
CA LYS A 46 2.69 16.76 22.28
C LYS A 46 3.80 15.89 21.72
N PHE A 47 3.75 15.57 20.42
CA PHE A 47 4.81 14.80 19.75
C PHE A 47 6.17 15.46 19.89
N GLU A 48 6.27 16.77 19.61
CA GLU A 48 7.55 17.47 19.72
C GLU A 48 8.07 17.48 21.15
N SER A 49 7.18 17.67 22.14
CA SER A 49 7.55 17.62 23.56
C SER A 49 8.07 16.24 23.96
N ASP A 50 7.32 15.19 23.64
CA ASP A 50 7.68 13.80 23.96
C ASP A 50 8.98 13.39 23.23
N LEU A 51 9.21 13.90 22.02
CA LEU A 51 10.42 13.62 21.25
C LEU A 51 11.68 14.28 21.84
N ILE A 52 11.56 15.49 22.39
CA ILE A 52 12.64 16.17 23.12
C ILE A 52 12.94 15.42 24.42
N GLU A 53 11.89 15.02 25.16
CA GLU A 53 12.05 14.21 26.36
C GLU A 53 12.77 12.89 26.05
N ALA A 54 12.35 12.22 24.97
CA ALA A 54 12.95 10.97 24.51
C ALA A 54 14.45 11.09 24.20
N GLU A 55 14.94 12.22 23.69
CA GLU A 55 16.38 12.41 23.44
C GLU A 55 17.23 12.40 24.73
N THR A 56 16.65 12.86 25.83
CA THR A 56 17.35 12.97 27.12
C THR A 56 17.06 11.80 28.07
N SER A 57 16.10 10.95 27.70
CA SER A 57 15.70 9.77 28.47
C SER A 57 16.70 8.63 28.32
N SER A 58 16.77 7.76 29.34
CA SER A 58 17.47 6.48 29.27
C SER A 58 16.76 5.45 28.39
N ASP A 59 15.43 5.54 28.25
CA ASP A 59 14.62 4.72 27.33
C ASP A 59 13.75 5.64 26.44
N PRO A 60 14.33 6.17 25.35
CA PRO A 60 13.62 6.97 24.36
C PRO A 60 12.42 6.24 23.73
N LEU A 61 12.55 4.93 23.51
CA LEU A 61 11.56 4.15 22.76
C LEU A 61 10.26 4.02 23.55
N GLU A 62 10.35 3.86 24.88
CA GLU A 62 9.17 3.79 25.75
C GLU A 62 8.28 5.04 25.64
N ILE A 63 8.87 6.22 25.62
CA ILE A 63 8.15 7.50 25.47
C ILE A 63 7.45 7.54 24.12
N CYS A 64 8.16 7.14 23.06
CA CYS A 64 7.62 7.09 21.70
C CYS A 64 6.47 6.07 21.57
N VAL A 65 6.58 4.90 22.20
CA VAL A 65 5.52 3.87 22.23
C VAL A 65 4.27 4.40 22.93
N LYS A 66 4.44 5.08 24.07
CA LYS A 66 3.34 5.71 24.80
C LYS A 66 2.66 6.79 23.97
N TYR A 67 3.44 7.62 23.26
CA TYR A 67 2.88 8.62 22.37
C TYR A 67 2.03 7.99 21.26
N VAL A 68 2.55 6.96 20.58
CA VAL A 68 1.83 6.29 19.48
C VAL A 68 0.56 5.62 19.98
N ALA A 69 0.59 4.95 21.13
CA ALA A 69 -0.59 4.36 21.75
C ALA A 69 -1.63 5.43 22.10
N TRP A 70 -1.19 6.53 22.74
CA TRP A 70 -2.03 7.68 23.05
C TRP A 70 -2.68 8.26 21.78
N PHE A 71 -1.92 8.42 20.69
CA PHE A 71 -2.42 8.93 19.43
C PHE A 71 -3.50 8.02 18.83
N GLU A 72 -3.28 6.71 18.80
CA GLU A 72 -4.27 5.75 18.28
C GLU A 72 -5.57 5.72 19.10
N GLU A 73 -5.46 5.91 20.42
CA GLU A 73 -6.60 6.02 21.33
C GLU A 73 -7.40 7.31 21.08
N HIS A 74 -6.73 8.46 20.92
CA HIS A 74 -7.38 9.77 20.75
C HIS A 74 -7.90 10.02 19.33
N PHE A 75 -7.44 9.25 18.33
CA PHE A 75 -7.88 9.34 16.95
C PHE A 75 -8.48 8.01 16.43
N PRO A 76 -9.67 7.59 16.92
CA PRO A 76 -10.27 6.31 16.56
C PRO A 76 -10.65 6.18 15.09
N THR A 77 -10.96 7.28 14.42
CA THR A 77 -11.23 7.32 12.97
C THR A 77 -9.98 7.19 12.10
N GLY A 78 -8.79 7.28 12.71
CA GLY A 78 -7.52 7.21 12.01
C GLY A 78 -7.09 8.57 11.43
N LYS A 79 -5.78 8.84 11.56
CA LYS A 79 -5.11 10.05 11.06
C LYS A 79 -3.76 9.69 10.47
N GLN A 80 -3.79 8.76 9.51
CA GLN A 80 -2.59 8.12 8.95
C GLN A 80 -1.61 9.12 8.37
N SER A 81 -2.10 10.18 7.71
CA SER A 81 -1.28 11.25 7.14
C SER A 81 -0.45 12.02 8.17
N HIS A 82 -0.87 12.04 9.45
CA HIS A 82 -0.11 12.66 10.54
C HIS A 82 0.73 11.63 11.29
N LEU A 83 0.18 10.43 11.51
CA LEU A 83 0.87 9.37 12.24
C LEU A 83 2.09 8.83 11.45
N TYR A 84 1.99 8.72 10.13
CA TYR A 84 3.07 8.18 9.29
C TYR A 84 4.35 9.03 9.37
N PRO A 85 4.32 10.36 9.19
CA PRO A 85 5.51 11.20 9.42
C PRO A 85 6.09 11.12 10.83
N MET A 86 5.24 11.00 11.86
CA MET A 86 5.69 10.87 13.25
C MET A 86 6.43 9.56 13.47
N LEU A 87 5.86 8.44 13.02
CA LEU A 87 6.50 7.12 13.06
C LEU A 87 7.82 7.11 12.29
N THR A 88 7.85 7.75 11.12
CA THR A 88 9.05 7.89 10.29
C THR A 88 10.16 8.61 11.06
N ARG A 89 9.84 9.71 11.73
CA ARG A 89 10.80 10.46 12.55
C ARG A 89 11.31 9.66 13.75
N ILE A 90 10.45 8.89 14.42
CA ILE A 90 10.84 8.00 15.52
C ILE A 90 11.84 6.96 15.01
N ILE A 91 11.50 6.25 13.92
CA ILE A 91 12.31 5.18 13.35
C ILE A 91 13.65 5.71 12.84
N ASN A 92 13.67 6.83 12.11
CA ASN A 92 14.92 7.41 11.63
C ASN A 92 15.85 7.87 12.75
N LYS A 93 15.30 8.26 13.90
CA LYS A 93 16.07 8.80 15.02
C LYS A 93 16.57 7.74 15.99
N PHE A 94 15.77 6.70 16.22
CA PHE A 94 16.04 5.68 17.25
C PHE A 94 16.13 4.26 16.68
N GLY A 95 15.53 3.98 15.54
CA GLY A 95 15.38 2.63 14.97
C GLY A 95 16.68 1.90 14.68
N TYR A 96 17.75 2.64 14.39
CA TYR A 96 19.06 2.08 14.02
C TYR A 96 20.04 1.98 15.20
N ARG A 97 19.59 2.26 16.43
CA ARG A 97 20.43 2.05 17.62
C ARG A 97 20.52 0.57 17.94
N GLU A 98 21.72 0.10 18.31
CA GLU A 98 21.99 -1.33 18.58
C GLU A 98 21.04 -1.94 19.61
N GLU A 99 20.67 -1.16 20.63
CA GLU A 99 19.72 -1.54 21.70
C GLU A 99 18.31 -1.85 21.19
N TYR A 100 17.91 -1.31 20.04
CA TYR A 100 16.55 -1.47 19.48
C TYR A 100 16.48 -2.33 18.23
N LEU A 101 17.61 -2.81 17.71
CA LEU A 101 17.64 -3.61 16.47
C LEU A 101 16.73 -4.83 16.55
N ASN A 102 16.67 -5.53 17.70
CA ASN A 102 15.80 -6.69 17.91
C ASN A 102 14.79 -6.48 19.05
N ASP A 103 14.36 -5.23 19.29
CA ASP A 103 13.34 -4.91 20.29
C ASP A 103 11.92 -5.07 19.72
N GLU A 104 11.03 -5.78 20.44
CA GLU A 104 9.64 -5.99 20.05
C GLU A 104 8.84 -4.68 19.92
N ARG A 105 9.17 -3.66 20.70
CA ARG A 105 8.57 -2.33 20.62
C ARG A 105 8.93 -1.66 19.30
N MET A 106 10.19 -1.78 18.86
CA MET A 106 10.65 -1.23 17.59
C MET A 106 10.02 -1.99 16.42
N LEU A 107 9.93 -3.33 16.51
CA LEU A 107 9.22 -4.14 15.51
C LEU A 107 7.77 -3.68 15.32
N LYS A 108 7.05 -3.41 16.41
CA LYS A 108 5.68 -2.88 16.35
C LYS A 108 5.64 -1.51 15.67
N MET A 109 6.65 -0.66 15.84
CA MET A 109 6.74 0.62 15.14
C MET A 109 6.92 0.44 13.63
N TRP A 110 7.77 -0.49 13.21
CA TRP A 110 7.91 -0.84 11.79
C TRP A 110 6.60 -1.34 11.18
N PHE A 111 5.88 -2.22 11.87
CA PHE A 111 4.56 -2.69 11.41
C PHE A 111 3.56 -1.54 11.31
N LYS A 112 3.49 -0.68 12.33
CA LYS A 112 2.62 0.51 12.30
C LYS A 112 2.99 1.45 11.17
N LEU A 113 4.26 1.64 10.88
CA LEU A 113 4.70 2.47 9.75
C LEU A 113 4.19 1.87 8.44
N ALA A 114 4.37 0.56 8.24
CA ALA A 114 3.85 -0.15 7.08
C ALA A 114 2.32 -0.09 6.97
N GLU A 115 1.57 -0.16 8.07
CA GLU A 115 0.11 -0.05 8.06
C GLU A 115 -0.42 1.39 7.80
N ASN A 116 0.44 2.40 7.86
CA ASN A 116 0.06 3.82 7.72
C ASN A 116 0.64 4.52 6.47
N ARG A 117 1.39 3.81 5.64
CA ARG A 117 2.11 4.27 4.43
C ARG A 117 1.28 4.80 3.25
N GLY A 118 -0.04 4.93 3.39
CA GLY A 118 -0.92 5.28 2.26
C GLY A 118 -0.87 4.24 1.13
N ASN A 119 -0.65 4.68 -0.11
CA ASN A 119 -0.65 3.83 -1.31
C ASN A 119 0.74 3.25 -1.68
N ALA A 120 1.74 3.50 -0.84
CA ALA A 120 3.10 2.98 -1.02
C ALA A 120 3.17 1.44 -1.03
N ASN A 121 4.16 0.86 -1.71
CA ASN A 121 4.49 -0.56 -1.54
C ASN A 121 5.04 -0.78 -0.12
N PRO A 122 4.41 -1.62 0.73
CA PRO A 122 4.89 -1.85 2.08
C PRO A 122 6.20 -2.64 2.10
N GLU A 123 6.46 -3.42 1.06
CA GLU A 123 7.64 -4.26 0.94
C GLU A 123 8.93 -3.47 1.06
N ALA A 124 8.99 -2.29 0.46
CA ALA A 124 10.15 -1.41 0.56
C ALA A 124 10.50 -1.05 2.01
N LEU A 125 9.52 -0.99 2.92
CA LEU A 125 9.77 -0.72 4.34
C LEU A 125 10.37 -1.93 5.05
N PHE A 126 9.91 -3.15 4.73
CA PHE A 126 10.46 -4.37 5.30
C PHE A 126 11.87 -4.65 4.75
N GLU A 127 12.07 -4.49 3.44
CA GLU A 127 13.39 -4.58 2.81
C GLU A 127 14.37 -3.61 3.46
N ARG A 128 13.96 -2.36 3.67
CA ARG A 128 14.81 -1.36 4.33
C ARG A 128 15.11 -1.68 5.78
N ALA A 129 14.12 -2.15 6.55
CA ALA A 129 14.36 -2.61 7.93
C ALA A 129 15.39 -3.75 7.93
N PHE A 130 15.25 -4.69 7.01
CA PHE A 130 16.15 -5.81 6.86
C PHE A 130 17.57 -5.38 6.46
N THR A 131 17.73 -4.52 5.45
CA THR A 131 19.05 -4.04 5.00
C THR A 131 19.76 -3.24 6.10
N ALA A 132 19.02 -2.44 6.86
CA ALA A 132 19.53 -1.68 8.00
C ALA A 132 19.91 -2.55 9.22
N GLY A 133 19.66 -3.86 9.19
CA GLY A 133 19.97 -4.75 10.31
C GLY A 133 18.88 -4.84 11.38
N CYS A 134 17.76 -4.15 11.18
CA CYS A 134 16.64 -4.15 12.11
C CYS A 134 15.83 -5.45 11.99
N CYS A 135 15.39 -5.97 13.13
CA CYS A 135 14.47 -7.09 13.31
C CYS A 135 14.93 -8.43 12.72
N ARG A 136 16.22 -8.57 12.36
CA ARG A 136 16.75 -9.76 11.67
C ARG A 136 16.66 -11.04 12.48
N GLN A 137 16.63 -10.97 13.81
CA GLN A 137 16.52 -12.16 14.68
C GLN A 137 15.10 -12.43 15.16
N MET A 138 14.09 -11.69 14.66
CA MET A 138 12.72 -11.78 15.16
C MET A 138 11.83 -12.56 14.20
N ALA A 139 11.33 -13.74 14.63
CA ALA A 139 10.46 -14.56 13.77
C ALA A 139 9.20 -13.80 13.31
N LYS A 140 8.61 -12.99 14.21
CA LYS A 140 7.44 -12.16 13.91
C LYS A 140 7.64 -11.22 12.71
N PHE A 141 8.87 -10.73 12.49
CA PHE A 141 9.20 -9.85 11.38
C PHE A 141 9.04 -10.55 10.04
N TYR A 142 9.72 -11.69 9.87
CA TYR A 142 9.65 -12.48 8.63
C TYR A 142 8.27 -13.04 8.37
N ILE A 143 7.55 -13.50 9.41
CA ILE A 143 6.18 -13.99 9.26
C ILE A 143 5.28 -12.90 8.67
N ARG A 144 5.33 -11.67 9.22
CA ARG A 144 4.54 -10.56 8.67
C ARG A 144 4.95 -10.17 7.26
N TRP A 145 6.24 -10.21 6.96
CA TRP A 145 6.73 -9.92 5.62
C TRP A 145 6.26 -10.98 4.61
N ALA A 146 6.31 -12.26 4.98
CA ALA A 146 5.82 -13.35 4.15
C ALA A 146 4.30 -13.29 3.92
N GLU A 147 3.51 -13.04 4.97
CA GLU A 147 2.05 -12.83 4.85
C GLU A 147 1.71 -11.72 3.84
N MET A 148 2.50 -10.65 3.85
CA MET A 148 2.29 -9.52 2.96
C MET A 148 2.63 -9.84 1.50
N ARG A 149 3.69 -10.62 1.24
CA ARG A 149 3.98 -11.15 -0.11
C ARG A 149 2.89 -12.10 -0.59
N GLU A 150 2.37 -12.93 0.32
CA GLU A 150 1.26 -13.83 0.06
C GLU A 150 -0.03 -13.06 -0.32
N ASP A 151 -0.34 -11.97 0.39
CA ASP A 151 -1.45 -11.06 0.05
C ASP A 151 -1.29 -10.45 -1.36
N MET A 152 -0.05 -10.18 -1.78
CA MET A 152 0.29 -9.72 -3.13
C MET A 152 0.32 -10.85 -4.18
N ARG A 153 0.00 -12.09 -3.80
CA ARG A 153 0.07 -13.31 -4.64
C ARG A 153 1.48 -13.74 -5.06
N ASP A 154 2.52 -13.19 -4.44
CA ASP A 154 3.89 -13.65 -4.62
C ASP A 154 4.22 -14.78 -3.63
N ILE A 155 3.83 -15.99 -4.00
CA ILE A 155 3.96 -17.18 -3.15
C ILE A 155 5.43 -17.59 -3.00
N GLU A 156 6.20 -17.55 -4.08
CA GLU A 156 7.60 -17.97 -4.04
C GLU A 156 8.43 -16.96 -3.25
N GLY A 157 8.17 -15.67 -3.41
CA GLY A 157 8.77 -14.64 -2.58
C GLY A 157 8.41 -14.79 -1.10
N ALA A 158 7.17 -15.16 -0.76
CA ALA A 158 6.78 -15.42 0.63
C ALA A 158 7.54 -16.61 1.23
N ARG A 159 7.68 -17.71 0.47
CA ARG A 159 8.44 -18.90 0.89
C ARG A 159 9.93 -18.58 1.09
N SER A 160 10.52 -17.81 0.18
CA SER A 160 11.91 -17.35 0.28
C SER A 160 12.15 -16.56 1.58
N ILE A 161 11.27 -15.63 1.95
CA ILE A 161 11.38 -14.86 3.20
C ILE A 161 11.30 -15.75 4.44
N LEU A 162 10.44 -16.77 4.45
CA LEU A 162 10.35 -17.71 5.57
C LEU A 162 11.60 -18.60 5.70
N ASN A 163 12.18 -19.03 4.57
CA ASN A 163 13.46 -19.75 4.57
C ASN A 163 14.59 -18.86 5.08
N GLN A 164 14.65 -17.61 4.61
CA GLN A 164 15.62 -16.62 5.06
C GLN A 164 15.54 -16.37 6.58
N ALA A 165 14.33 -16.43 7.17
CA ALA A 165 14.14 -16.34 8.61
C ALA A 165 14.84 -17.49 9.37
N ARG A 166 14.80 -18.70 8.79
CA ARG A 166 15.45 -19.89 9.36
C ARG A 166 16.97 -19.76 9.27
N ASP A 167 17.47 -19.29 8.14
CA ASP A 167 18.91 -19.12 7.90
C ASP A 167 19.50 -18.03 8.81
N ASN A 168 18.74 -16.97 9.07
CA ASN A 168 19.10 -15.91 10.03
C ASN A 168 18.84 -16.30 11.51
N GLY A 169 18.37 -17.51 11.79
CA GLY A 169 18.17 -18.00 13.15
C GLY A 169 17.10 -17.24 13.94
N ALA A 170 16.00 -16.85 13.29
CA ALA A 170 14.97 -16.02 13.91
C ALA A 170 14.23 -16.73 15.06
N VAL A 171 13.99 -16.02 16.16
CA VAL A 171 13.40 -16.55 17.40
C VAL A 171 12.01 -15.94 17.63
N PRO A 172 11.03 -16.68 18.18
CA PRO A 172 11.08 -18.11 18.55
C PRO A 172 10.86 -19.06 17.36
N LEU A 173 11.69 -20.11 17.27
CA LEU A 173 11.65 -21.11 16.19
C LEU A 173 10.32 -21.86 16.12
N SER A 174 9.67 -22.10 17.26
CA SER A 174 8.36 -22.76 17.30
C SER A 174 7.29 -21.95 16.56
N LEU A 175 7.32 -20.62 16.71
CA LEU A 175 6.40 -19.72 16.01
C LEU A 175 6.70 -19.69 14.51
N LEU A 176 7.98 -19.67 14.14
CA LEU A 176 8.39 -19.71 12.73
C LEU A 176 7.94 -21.00 12.05
N ASN A 177 8.20 -22.15 12.67
CA ASN A 177 7.80 -23.45 12.12
C ASN A 177 6.28 -23.55 11.98
N GLN A 178 5.53 -23.13 13.00
CA GLN A 178 4.07 -23.08 12.92
C GLN A 178 3.59 -22.21 11.76
N ALA A 179 4.18 -21.03 11.56
CA ALA A 179 3.80 -20.14 10.47
C ALA A 179 4.13 -20.73 9.08
N ILE A 180 5.26 -21.45 8.96
CA ILE A 180 5.62 -22.18 7.73
C ILE A 180 4.59 -23.27 7.45
N ASP A 181 4.23 -24.08 8.45
CA ASP A 181 3.23 -25.14 8.31
C ASP A 181 1.86 -24.56 7.90
N GLU A 182 1.44 -23.46 8.54
CA GLU A 182 0.20 -22.75 8.20
C GLU A 182 0.21 -22.16 6.79
N PHE A 183 1.35 -21.63 6.35
CA PHE A 183 1.54 -21.15 4.98
C PHE A 183 1.40 -22.31 3.98
N GLU A 184 2.17 -23.39 4.11
CA GLU A 184 2.12 -24.52 3.18
C GLU A 184 0.73 -25.20 3.17
N MET A 185 0.07 -25.31 4.32
CA MET A 185 -1.32 -25.80 4.39
C MET A 185 -2.30 -24.93 3.59
N ARG A 186 -2.15 -23.60 3.62
CA ARG A 186 -2.97 -22.69 2.79
C ARG A 186 -2.71 -22.91 1.31
N GLN A 187 -1.45 -23.11 0.92
CA GLN A 187 -1.09 -23.38 -0.47
C GLN A 187 -1.66 -24.71 -0.98
N LEU A 188 -1.56 -25.78 -0.18
CA LEU A 188 -2.15 -27.09 -0.52
C LEU A 188 -3.67 -27.02 -0.67
N ARG A 189 -4.37 -26.28 0.19
CA ARG A 189 -5.82 -26.05 0.09
C ARG A 189 -6.17 -25.27 -1.16
N ALA A 190 -5.41 -24.22 -1.48
CA ALA A 190 -5.64 -23.41 -2.68
C ALA A 190 -5.55 -24.26 -3.96
N LEU A 191 -4.52 -25.10 -4.06
CA LEU A 191 -4.32 -26.03 -5.19
C LEU A 191 -5.44 -27.07 -5.30
N SER A 192 -5.89 -27.62 -4.16
CA SER A 192 -6.97 -28.62 -4.13
C SER A 192 -8.34 -28.01 -4.46
N GLY A 193 -8.58 -26.75 -4.07
CA GLY A 193 -9.84 -26.05 -4.36
C GLY A 193 -9.98 -25.60 -5.81
N THR A 194 -8.87 -25.47 -6.56
CA THR A 194 -8.92 -25.04 -7.97
C THR A 194 -9.40 -26.15 -8.90
N SER A 195 -9.28 -27.44 -8.51
CA SER A 195 -9.71 -28.57 -9.36
C SER A 195 -11.22 -28.87 -9.27
N ALA A 196 -11.96 -28.25 -8.35
CA ALA A 196 -13.38 -28.55 -8.12
C ALA A 196 -14.34 -27.70 -8.97
N TYR A 197 -13.84 -26.71 -9.72
CA TYR A 197 -14.65 -25.81 -10.55
C TYR A 197 -14.39 -25.95 -12.05
N SER A 198 -13.57 -26.91 -12.49
CA SER A 198 -13.17 -27.07 -13.89
C SER A 198 -13.93 -28.17 -14.65
N ASP A 199 -15.13 -28.56 -14.22
CA ASP A 199 -15.93 -29.62 -14.89
C ASP A 199 -17.36 -29.17 -15.25
N ASP A 200 -17.56 -27.89 -15.60
CA ASP A 200 -18.79 -27.41 -16.27
C ASP A 200 -18.47 -26.84 -17.66
N GLU A 201 -18.04 -27.74 -18.54
CA GLU A 201 -18.04 -27.55 -20.00
C GLU A 201 -19.50 -27.62 -20.52
N SER A 202 -20.33 -26.58 -20.35
CA SER A 202 -21.52 -26.38 -21.21
C SER A 202 -22.26 -25.04 -21.05
N ALA A 203 -21.62 -23.90 -21.30
CA ALA A 203 -22.34 -22.68 -21.72
C ALA A 203 -21.43 -21.67 -22.42
N VAL A 204 -21.14 -21.89 -23.70
CA VAL A 204 -20.52 -20.87 -24.57
C VAL A 204 -21.53 -19.73 -24.76
N SER A 205 -21.49 -18.75 -23.87
CA SER A 205 -22.06 -17.43 -24.10
C SER A 205 -21.32 -16.78 -25.27
N PRO A 206 -21.97 -15.96 -26.12
CA PRO A 206 -21.29 -15.27 -27.19
C PRO A 206 -20.13 -14.45 -26.60
N SER A 207 -18.91 -14.79 -27.01
CA SER A 207 -17.67 -14.34 -26.38
C SER A 207 -17.64 -12.83 -26.18
N GLU A 208 -17.52 -12.38 -24.94
CA GLU A 208 -17.16 -11.00 -24.66
C GLU A 208 -15.83 -10.67 -25.37
N PRO A 209 -15.69 -9.47 -25.97
CA PRO A 209 -14.48 -9.11 -26.70
C PRO A 209 -13.28 -9.07 -25.75
N VAL A 210 -12.36 -10.01 -25.91
CA VAL A 210 -11.09 -10.06 -25.18
C VAL A 210 -10.16 -8.96 -25.71
N ARG A 211 -9.51 -8.22 -24.80
CA ARG A 211 -8.54 -7.18 -25.17
C ARG A 211 -7.32 -7.81 -25.85
N MET A 212 -7.01 -7.38 -27.06
CA MET A 212 -5.78 -7.76 -27.76
C MET A 212 -4.67 -6.76 -27.43
N ALA A 213 -3.57 -7.24 -26.82
CA ALA A 213 -2.40 -6.42 -26.54
C ALA A 213 -1.84 -5.84 -27.86
N LEU A 214 -1.60 -4.52 -27.87
CA LEU A 214 -1.17 -3.77 -29.07
C LEU A 214 -2.12 -3.92 -30.29
N GLY A 215 -3.38 -4.30 -30.06
CA GLY A 215 -4.38 -4.44 -31.13
C GLY A 215 -4.66 -3.11 -31.84
N GLY A 216 -4.94 -3.19 -33.14
CA GLY A 216 -5.31 -2.01 -33.92
C GLY A 216 -6.77 -1.61 -33.65
N LEU A 217 -7.04 -0.31 -33.58
CA LEU A 217 -8.43 0.16 -33.65
C LEU A 217 -8.96 -0.09 -35.07
N THR A 218 -10.19 -0.60 -35.16
CA THR A 218 -10.88 -0.76 -36.44
C THR A 218 -11.13 0.60 -37.07
N GLY A 219 -10.57 0.82 -38.26
CA GLY A 219 -10.82 2.05 -38.99
C GLY A 219 -12.21 2.06 -39.63
N LEU A 220 -12.83 3.24 -39.73
CA LEU A 220 -14.11 3.41 -40.40
C LEU A 220 -13.91 3.80 -41.88
N GLY A 221 -14.77 3.27 -42.75
CA GLY A 221 -14.83 3.61 -44.18
C GLY A 221 -13.85 2.85 -45.09
N ARG A 222 -13.90 3.12 -46.41
CA ARG A 222 -13.11 2.42 -47.45
C ARG A 222 -11.59 2.47 -47.26
N ASN A 223 -11.09 3.46 -46.52
CA ASN A 223 -9.66 3.67 -46.28
C ASN A 223 -9.20 3.19 -44.90
N LEU A 224 -10.07 2.53 -44.12
CA LEU A 224 -9.77 2.01 -42.79
C LEU A 224 -9.04 3.02 -41.88
N ARG A 225 -9.45 4.31 -41.91
CA ARG A 225 -8.83 5.35 -41.08
C ARG A 225 -9.38 5.31 -39.67
N THR A 226 -8.49 5.37 -38.68
CA THR A 226 -8.85 5.45 -37.26
C THR A 226 -9.58 6.76 -36.96
N PRO A 227 -10.70 6.73 -36.22
CA PRO A 227 -11.44 7.94 -35.86
C PRO A 227 -10.59 8.93 -35.05
N ALA A 228 -10.75 10.24 -35.31
CA ALA A 228 -10.11 11.29 -34.52
C ALA A 228 -10.73 11.43 -33.12
N MET A 229 -12.01 11.11 -32.99
CA MET A 229 -12.74 11.04 -31.71
C MET A 229 -12.68 9.60 -31.20
N ARG A 230 -11.97 9.37 -30.10
CA ARG A 230 -11.83 8.05 -29.49
C ARG A 230 -12.95 7.82 -28.48
N ILE A 231 -13.72 6.75 -28.65
CA ILE A 231 -14.74 6.34 -27.69
C ILE A 231 -14.08 5.36 -26.72
N ALA A 232 -14.08 5.66 -25.42
CA ALA A 232 -13.37 4.87 -24.40
C ALA A 232 -13.97 3.46 -24.17
N SER A 233 -15.14 3.17 -24.72
CA SER A 233 -15.84 1.89 -24.59
C SER A 233 -15.51 0.88 -25.71
N GLU A 234 -14.79 1.27 -26.76
CA GLU A 234 -14.45 0.38 -27.87
C GLU A 234 -13.13 -0.36 -27.60
N VAL A 235 -13.14 -1.69 -27.77
CA VAL A 235 -11.96 -2.55 -27.65
C VAL A 235 -11.34 -2.74 -29.04
N ALA A 236 -10.02 -2.63 -29.13
CA ALA A 236 -9.29 -2.94 -30.37
C ALA A 236 -9.57 -4.39 -30.80
N SER A 237 -9.98 -4.57 -32.06
CA SER A 237 -10.29 -5.87 -32.63
C SER A 237 -9.35 -6.18 -33.80
N GLY A 238 -8.57 -7.26 -33.63
CA GLY A 238 -7.67 -7.79 -34.64
C GLY A 238 -6.33 -7.06 -34.80
N ILE A 239 -5.40 -7.76 -35.43
CA ILE A 239 -4.16 -7.21 -35.98
C ILE A 239 -4.50 -6.80 -37.42
N GLN A 240 -4.30 -5.53 -37.81
CA GLN A 240 -4.61 -5.08 -39.17
C GLN A 240 -3.83 -5.92 -40.20
N PRO A 241 -4.48 -6.68 -41.09
CA PRO A 241 -3.79 -7.34 -42.19
C PRO A 241 -3.55 -6.28 -43.28
N GLY A 242 -2.33 -5.77 -43.36
CA GLY A 242 -1.91 -4.90 -44.47
C GLY A 242 -1.45 -3.49 -44.11
N GLY A 243 -1.42 -3.12 -42.83
CA GLY A 243 -0.64 -1.96 -42.40
C GLY A 243 0.83 -2.32 -42.51
N GLN A 244 1.55 -1.82 -43.52
CA GLN A 244 3.01 -1.81 -43.49
C GLN A 244 3.42 -1.18 -42.16
N GLN A 245 3.92 -2.01 -41.24
CA GLN A 245 4.70 -1.59 -40.09
C GLN A 245 6.01 -1.02 -40.66
N ARG A 246 5.96 0.17 -41.28
CA ARG A 246 7.14 1.02 -41.35
C ARG A 246 7.33 1.52 -39.94
N SER A 247 8.04 0.72 -39.15
CA SER A 247 8.62 1.10 -37.88
C SER A 247 9.35 2.44 -38.08
N PRO A 248 8.89 3.56 -37.50
CA PRO A 248 9.72 4.77 -37.41
C PRO A 248 10.90 4.56 -36.46
N PHE A 249 10.92 3.41 -35.76
CA PHE A 249 11.85 3.06 -34.70
C PHE A 249 12.40 1.63 -34.87
N ALA A 250 12.61 1.17 -36.10
CA ALA A 250 13.57 0.08 -36.29
C ALA A 250 14.95 0.70 -36.09
N VAL A 251 15.55 0.48 -34.92
CA VAL A 251 16.94 0.89 -34.67
C VAL A 251 17.90 0.10 -35.57
N PHE A 252 17.46 -0.99 -36.20
CA PHE A 252 18.24 -1.73 -37.18
C PHE A 252 17.39 -2.13 -38.40
N PRO A 253 17.73 -1.67 -39.61
CA PRO A 253 17.17 -2.23 -40.84
C PRO A 253 17.61 -3.68 -41.01
N VAL A 254 16.71 -4.53 -41.52
CA VAL A 254 16.94 -5.99 -41.73
C VAL A 254 18.03 -6.28 -42.77
N ASP A 255 18.50 -5.27 -43.51
CA ASP A 255 19.65 -5.34 -44.42
C ASP A 255 20.90 -4.62 -43.88
N ALA A 256 21.02 -4.45 -42.56
CA ALA A 256 22.24 -3.96 -41.95
C ALA A 256 23.20 -5.13 -41.66
N THR A 257 23.80 -5.71 -42.70
CA THR A 257 25.16 -6.25 -42.57
C THR A 257 26.14 -5.06 -42.47
N SER A 258 25.94 -4.18 -41.48
CA SER A 258 26.99 -3.23 -41.11
C SER A 258 27.98 -4.01 -40.26
N LYS A 259 29.23 -4.08 -40.74
CA LYS A 259 30.35 -4.56 -39.94
C LYS A 259 30.43 -3.68 -38.68
N SER A 260 29.84 -4.14 -37.58
CA SER A 260 29.99 -3.50 -36.28
C SER A 260 31.36 -3.86 -35.74
N GLY A 261 32.32 -2.95 -35.90
CA GLY A 261 33.69 -3.11 -35.41
C GLY A 261 33.86 -3.06 -33.89
N ASN A 262 32.78 -3.19 -33.11
CA ASN A 262 32.79 -3.43 -31.66
C ASN A 262 31.35 -3.76 -31.20
N ALA A 263 30.95 -5.02 -31.31
CA ALA A 263 29.78 -5.54 -30.59
C ALA A 263 30.29 -6.16 -29.27
N PHE A 264 29.72 -5.77 -28.13
CA PHE A 264 29.96 -6.46 -26.87
C PHE A 264 28.91 -7.56 -26.68
N LEU A 265 29.32 -8.67 -26.11
CA LEU A 265 28.41 -9.76 -25.78
C LEU A 265 27.56 -9.35 -24.57
N ILE A 266 26.27 -9.67 -24.63
CA ILE A 266 25.39 -9.58 -23.48
C ILE A 266 25.58 -10.87 -22.68
N PHE A 267 25.75 -10.74 -21.38
CA PHE A 267 25.83 -11.89 -20.48
C PHE A 267 24.53 -12.69 -20.53
N GLU A 268 24.63 -13.99 -20.84
CA GLU A 268 23.54 -14.95 -20.88
C GLU A 268 23.72 -15.84 -19.64
N GLY A 269 22.86 -15.62 -18.64
CA GLY A 269 23.08 -16.04 -17.24
C GLY A 269 22.81 -17.51 -16.93
N ASP A 270 23.60 -18.40 -17.54
CA ASP A 270 23.60 -19.84 -17.22
C ASP A 270 24.54 -20.20 -16.05
N GLU A 271 25.19 -19.21 -15.42
CA GLU A 271 26.01 -19.44 -14.22
C GLU A 271 25.15 -19.53 -12.95
N VAL A 272 25.54 -20.41 -12.03
CA VAL A 272 24.91 -20.52 -10.71
C VAL A 272 25.08 -19.19 -10.01
N PHE A 273 23.97 -18.53 -9.69
CA PHE A 273 23.96 -17.26 -8.98
C PHE A 273 24.65 -17.45 -7.62
N ASP A 274 25.79 -16.78 -7.43
CA ASP A 274 26.50 -16.78 -6.16
C ASP A 274 25.81 -15.80 -5.20
N GLU A 275 24.96 -16.34 -4.32
CA GLU A 275 24.23 -15.55 -3.31
C GLU A 275 25.19 -14.76 -2.39
N GLU A 276 26.46 -15.18 -2.23
CA GLU A 276 27.45 -14.45 -1.44
C GLU A 276 27.90 -13.14 -2.10
N ASN A 277 27.75 -13.00 -3.42
CA ASN A 277 28.13 -11.82 -4.20
C ASN A 277 26.95 -10.92 -4.59
N ALA A 278 25.79 -11.08 -3.95
CA ALA A 278 24.69 -10.15 -4.10
C ALA A 278 25.17 -8.74 -3.67
N LEU A 279 25.38 -7.86 -4.64
CA LEU A 279 25.59 -6.43 -4.43
C LEU A 279 24.28 -5.82 -3.93
N VAL A 280 23.86 -6.17 -2.72
CA VAL A 280 22.77 -5.52 -2.01
C VAL A 280 23.28 -4.12 -1.69
N PRO A 281 22.70 -3.05 -2.28
CA PRO A 281 23.11 -1.69 -1.93
C PRO A 281 22.96 -1.53 -0.41
N GLN A 282 24.06 -1.24 0.28
CA GLN A 282 24.06 -1.02 1.73
C GLN A 282 23.26 0.23 2.13
N ASP A 283 23.00 1.12 1.17
CA ASP A 283 22.37 2.41 1.41
C ASP A 283 21.29 2.70 0.37
N PHE A 284 20.02 2.53 0.78
CA PHE A 284 18.86 3.07 0.09
C PHE A 284 18.49 4.34 0.86
N GLY A 285 18.89 5.50 0.33
CA GLY A 285 18.99 6.77 1.06
C GLY A 285 17.87 7.13 2.06
N ASP A 286 18.22 8.09 2.93
CA ASP A 286 17.58 8.38 4.23
C ASP A 286 16.05 8.63 4.25
N ASP A 287 15.40 8.93 3.14
CA ASP A 287 14.00 9.37 3.12
C ASP A 287 12.98 8.23 3.07
N LEU A 288 12.61 7.67 4.24
CA LEU A 288 11.38 6.88 4.42
C LEU A 288 10.10 7.62 3.95
N ALA A 289 10.16 8.94 3.81
CA ALA A 289 9.04 9.80 3.45
C ALA A 289 8.70 9.81 1.94
N ARG A 290 9.57 9.32 1.04
CA ARG A 290 9.39 9.46 -0.42
C ARG A 290 8.63 8.32 -1.10
N ILE A 291 8.00 7.42 -0.34
CA ILE A 291 7.23 6.31 -0.92
C ILE A 291 5.82 6.73 -1.37
N GLU A 292 5.50 8.03 -1.39
CA GLU A 292 4.34 8.53 -2.12
C GLU A 292 4.74 8.78 -3.58
N PHE A 293 4.11 8.05 -4.51
CA PHE A 293 4.21 8.32 -5.95
C PHE A 293 3.48 9.64 -6.25
N ALA A 294 4.09 10.77 -5.89
CA ALA A 294 3.51 12.11 -6.03
C ALA A 294 3.08 12.41 -7.48
N GLU A 295 3.70 11.76 -8.47
CA GLU A 295 3.36 11.85 -9.89
C GLU A 295 2.09 11.06 -10.27
N ASN A 296 1.76 10.00 -9.51
CA ASN A 296 0.56 9.17 -9.70
C ASN A 296 -0.66 9.69 -8.94
N SER A 297 -0.51 10.75 -8.14
CA SER A 297 -1.58 11.37 -7.37
C SER A 297 -1.65 12.87 -7.61
N LYS A 298 -2.82 13.37 -8.01
CA LYS A 298 -3.05 14.82 -8.10
C LYS A 298 -3.75 15.30 -6.83
N GLN A 299 -3.07 16.13 -6.05
CA GLN A 299 -3.72 16.81 -4.92
C GLN A 299 -4.86 17.69 -5.44
N PRO A 300 -6.03 17.71 -4.77
CA PRO A 300 -7.15 18.51 -5.21
C PRO A 300 -6.77 19.99 -5.19
N THR A 301 -6.87 20.64 -6.34
CA THR A 301 -6.87 22.11 -6.43
C THR A 301 -8.09 22.66 -5.70
N LYS A 302 -7.98 23.82 -5.04
CA LYS A 302 -9.10 24.48 -4.36
C LYS A 302 -10.34 24.48 -5.27
N TRP A 303 -11.49 24.00 -4.76
CA TRP A 303 -12.79 24.04 -5.45
C TRP A 303 -13.22 25.46 -5.89
N LYS A 304 -12.50 26.49 -5.45
CA LYS A 304 -12.78 27.89 -5.70
C LYS A 304 -12.31 28.29 -7.09
N GLU A 305 -13.07 27.90 -8.11
CA GLU A 305 -13.22 28.64 -9.39
C GLU A 305 -14.33 28.09 -10.30
N ALA A 306 -14.98 26.98 -9.96
CA ALA A 306 -16.28 26.64 -10.53
C ALA A 306 -17.41 27.34 -9.76
N ARG A 307 -17.43 28.68 -9.77
CA ARG A 307 -18.74 29.35 -9.66
C ARG A 307 -19.47 28.93 -10.94
N ILE A 308 -20.54 28.16 -10.81
CA ILE A 308 -21.48 27.96 -11.92
C ILE A 308 -22.12 29.33 -12.20
N THR A 309 -21.44 30.16 -12.99
CA THR A 309 -21.99 31.41 -13.50
C THR A 309 -22.94 31.03 -14.63
N GLY A 310 -24.23 30.92 -14.33
CA GLY A 310 -25.22 30.55 -15.33
C GLY A 310 -26.59 30.15 -14.80
N ILE A 311 -26.73 29.86 -13.50
CA ILE A 311 -28.07 29.66 -12.93
C ILE A 311 -28.65 31.04 -12.62
N LYS A 312 -29.48 31.55 -13.53
CA LYS A 312 -30.37 32.68 -13.22
C LYS A 312 -31.21 32.24 -12.01
N LYS A 313 -31.00 32.86 -10.86
CA LYS A 313 -31.93 32.76 -9.72
C LYS A 313 -33.30 33.15 -10.25
N ALA A 314 -34.24 32.20 -10.31
CA ALA A 314 -35.64 32.51 -10.55
C ALA A 314 -36.16 33.26 -9.32
N THR A 315 -36.06 34.58 -9.33
CA THR A 315 -36.85 35.44 -8.45
C THR A 315 -38.23 35.60 -9.05
N SER A 316 -39.09 34.61 -8.83
CA SER A 316 -40.53 34.82 -8.78
C SER A 316 -41.11 33.84 -7.77
N ALA A 317 -41.31 34.34 -6.55
CA ALA A 317 -42.19 33.70 -5.59
C ALA A 317 -43.61 33.81 -6.14
N SER A 318 -44.12 32.76 -6.77
CA SER A 318 -45.57 32.59 -6.93
C SER A 318 -46.11 32.18 -5.57
N ALA A 319 -46.80 33.10 -4.90
CA ALA A 319 -47.57 32.80 -3.71
C ALA A 319 -48.78 31.95 -4.11
N ALA A 320 -48.61 30.64 -4.18
CA ALA A 320 -49.71 29.70 -4.24
C ALA A 320 -50.25 29.54 -2.80
N ALA A 321 -51.34 30.24 -2.49
CA ALA A 321 -52.10 30.04 -1.27
C ALA A 321 -52.69 28.61 -1.28
N PHE A 322 -52.34 27.82 -0.26
CA PHE A 322 -52.94 26.50 -0.04
C PHE A 322 -54.09 26.69 0.96
N GLU A 323 -55.33 26.77 0.49
CA GLU A 323 -56.51 26.70 1.35
C GLU A 323 -56.85 25.23 1.59
N VAL A 324 -56.80 24.80 2.86
CA VAL A 324 -57.38 23.54 3.31
C VAL A 324 -58.85 23.81 3.63
N ARG A 325 -59.76 23.27 2.81
CA ARG A 325 -61.19 23.20 3.16
C ARG A 325 -61.40 22.03 4.12
N LEU A 326 -61.96 22.35 5.29
CA LEU A 326 -62.67 21.39 6.13
C LEU A 326 -63.97 20.96 5.44
#